data_AF-A0A7K0NAN0-F1
#
_entry.id   AF-A0A7K0NAN0-F1
#
_cell.length_a   1.000
_cell.length_b   1.000
_cell.length_c   1.000
_cell.angle_alpha   90.00
_cell.angle_beta   90.00
_cell.angle_gamma   90.00
#
_symmetry.space_group_name_H-M   'P 1'
#
loop_
_entity.id
_entity.type
_entity.pdbx_description
1 polymer ?
#
loop_
_entity_poly.entity_id
_entity_poly.type
_entity_poly.pdbx_seq_one_letter_code
_entity_poly.pdbx_strand_id
1 'polypeptide(L)'
;MNAEHSARRDLTVAFRWAAKLEMHEATANHFSFAISQDSQNFFINPAGRHFSQIRASDLVLVDLNAKNFGIAESQLVDPTAINLHG
;
A
#
# COMPACT_ATOMS: atom_id res chain seq x y z
N MET A 1 -3.11 -11.35 -17.12
CA MET A 1 -3.07 -10.13 -16.26
C MET A 1 -1.63 -9.93 -15.82
N ASN A 2 -1.13 -8.69 -15.80
CA ASN A 2 0.21 -8.37 -15.26
C ASN A 2 0.22 -8.66 -13.74
N ALA A 3 1.35 -9.16 -13.21
CA ALA A 3 1.56 -9.42 -11.78
C ALA A 3 1.23 -8.20 -10.90
N GLU A 4 1.61 -6.98 -11.35
CA GLU A 4 1.26 -5.74 -10.65
C GLU A 4 -0.26 -5.52 -10.55
N HIS A 5 -1.00 -5.75 -11.64
CA HIS A 5 -2.45 -5.58 -11.63
C HIS A 5 -3.13 -6.55 -10.66
N SER A 6 -2.66 -7.80 -10.60
CA SER A 6 -3.16 -8.79 -9.64
C SER A 6 -2.85 -8.38 -8.20
N ALA A 7 -1.60 -7.98 -7.91
CA ALA A 7 -1.19 -7.54 -6.58
C ALA A 7 -2.01 -6.33 -6.08
N ARG A 8 -2.20 -5.31 -6.93
CA ARG A 8 -3.04 -4.14 -6.59
C ARG A 8 -4.48 -4.54 -6.31
N ARG A 9 -5.05 -5.44 -7.12
CA ARG A 9 -6.42 -5.93 -6.93
C ARG A 9 -6.53 -6.69 -5.60
N ASP A 10 -5.65 -7.63 -5.36
CA ASP A 10 -5.72 -8.51 -4.19
C ASP A 10 -5.49 -7.72 -2.89
N LEU A 11 -4.55 -6.78 -2.88
CA LEU A 11 -4.34 -5.86 -1.75
C LEU A 11 -5.56 -4.94 -1.52
N THR A 12 -6.16 -4.42 -2.59
CA THR A 12 -7.41 -3.63 -2.47
C THR A 12 -8.53 -4.46 -1.87
N VAL A 13 -8.69 -5.72 -2.29
CA VAL A 13 -9.68 -6.64 -1.72
C VAL A 13 -9.42 -6.87 -0.23
N ALA A 14 -8.17 -7.04 0.19
CA ALA A 14 -7.80 -7.18 1.59
C ALA A 14 -8.23 -5.96 2.43
N PHE A 15 -7.96 -4.73 1.96
CA PHE A 15 -8.44 -3.52 2.64
C PHE A 15 -9.96 -3.48 2.77
N ARG A 16 -10.69 -3.77 1.69
CA ARG A 16 -12.16 -3.72 1.70
C ARG A 16 -12.77 -4.76 2.64
N TRP A 17 -12.17 -5.95 2.72
CA TRP A 17 -12.60 -6.97 3.68
C TRP A 17 -12.25 -6.62 5.12
N ALA A 18 -11.03 -6.13 5.38
CA ALA A 18 -10.64 -5.68 6.73
C ALA A 18 -11.58 -4.57 7.23
N ALA A 19 -11.94 -3.62 6.37
CA ALA A 19 -12.94 -2.60 6.69
C ALA A 19 -14.32 -3.21 7.00
N LYS A 20 -14.78 -4.19 6.20
CA LYS A 20 -16.08 -4.86 6.39
C LYS A 20 -16.14 -5.69 7.68
N LEU A 21 -15.00 -6.20 8.13
CA LEU A 21 -14.85 -7.00 9.34
C LEU A 21 -14.50 -6.16 10.57
N GLU A 22 -14.52 -4.82 10.47
CA GLU A 22 -14.15 -3.89 11.54
C GLU A 22 -12.69 -4.07 12.05
N MET A 23 -11.81 -4.61 11.22
CA MET A 23 -10.39 -4.81 11.50
C MET A 23 -9.58 -3.61 11.03
N HIS A 24 -9.96 -2.41 11.50
CA HIS A 24 -9.29 -1.17 11.14
C HIS A 24 -9.29 -0.17 12.30
N GLU A 25 -8.29 0.70 12.33
CA GLU A 25 -8.08 1.75 13.31
C GLU A 25 -8.08 3.10 12.59
N ALA A 26 -9.28 3.69 12.50
CA ALA A 26 -9.53 4.92 11.75
C ALA A 26 -8.82 4.89 10.37
N THR A 27 -7.82 5.76 10.17
CA THR A 27 -7.05 5.87 8.93
C THR A 27 -5.54 5.62 9.13
N ALA A 28 -5.17 5.04 10.27
CA ALA A 28 -3.78 4.90 10.70
C ALA A 28 -3.13 3.58 10.31
N ASN A 29 -3.89 2.51 10.08
CA ASN A 29 -3.31 1.23 9.69
C ASN A 29 -2.82 1.23 8.24
N HIS A 30 -1.89 0.32 7.96
CA HIS A 30 -1.32 0.10 6.63
C HIS A 30 -1.23 -1.39 6.31
N PHE A 31 -1.50 -1.76 5.06
CA PHE A 31 -1.11 -3.06 4.53
C PHE A 31 -0.18 -2.86 3.34
N SER A 32 0.78 -3.78 3.18
CA SER A 32 1.66 -3.80 2.02
C SER A 32 1.59 -5.13 1.28
N PHE A 33 2.07 -5.12 0.03
CA PHE A 33 2.21 -6.33 -0.79
C PHE A 33 3.55 -6.26 -1.55
N ALA A 34 4.49 -7.15 -1.21
CA ALA A 34 5.77 -7.26 -1.92
C ALA A 34 5.57 -7.79 -3.34
N ILE A 35 6.20 -7.13 -4.32
CA ILE A 35 6.11 -7.51 -5.74
C ILE A 35 7.46 -7.91 -6.35
N SER A 36 8.56 -7.74 -5.62
CA SER A 36 9.88 -8.27 -5.96
C SER A 36 10.31 -9.37 -4.99
N GLN A 37 11.15 -10.30 -5.46
CA GLN A 37 11.61 -11.44 -4.65
C GLN A 37 12.45 -11.02 -3.43
N ASP A 38 13.17 -9.92 -3.55
CA ASP A 38 14.00 -9.31 -2.50
C ASP A 38 13.20 -8.38 -1.57
N SER A 39 11.88 -8.26 -1.77
CA SER A 39 10.96 -7.37 -1.04
C SER A 39 11.32 -5.88 -1.09
N GLN A 40 12.22 -5.45 -1.98
CA GLN A 40 12.60 -4.05 -2.14
C GLN A 40 11.53 -3.21 -2.83
N ASN A 41 10.61 -3.85 -3.56
CA ASN A 41 9.49 -3.21 -4.22
C ASN A 41 8.16 -3.74 -3.64
N PHE A 42 7.31 -2.83 -3.17
CA PHE A 42 6.00 -3.19 -2.62
C PHE A 42 4.94 -2.12 -2.86
N PHE A 43 3.68 -2.56 -2.90
CA PHE A 43 2.53 -1.65 -2.83
C PHE A 43 2.14 -1.35 -1.39
N ILE A 44 1.71 -0.12 -1.11
CA ILE A 44 1.14 0.30 0.18
C ILE A 44 -0.01 1.30 -0.02
N ASN A 45 -0.94 1.40 0.94
CA ASN A 45 -1.98 2.44 0.90
C ASN A 45 -1.41 3.84 1.18
N PRO A 46 -2.05 4.89 0.63
CA PRO A 46 -1.73 6.26 1.03
C PRO A 46 -2.13 6.51 2.49
N ALA A 47 -1.42 7.43 3.13
CA ALA A 47 -1.70 7.86 4.49
C ALA A 47 -3.07 8.56 4.60
N GLY A 48 -3.75 8.37 5.73
CA GLY A 48 -4.98 9.10 6.04
C GLY A 48 -6.22 8.67 5.24
N ARG A 49 -6.14 7.61 4.45
CA ARG A 49 -7.30 7.06 3.73
C ARG A 49 -7.84 5.83 4.43
N HIS A 50 -9.14 5.84 4.71
CA HIS A 50 -9.81 4.70 5.34
C HIS A 50 -9.79 3.46 4.42
N PHE A 51 -9.63 2.28 5.00
CA PHE A 51 -9.58 1.00 4.26
C PHE A 51 -10.79 0.79 3.35
N SER A 52 -11.98 1.21 3.77
CA SER A 52 -13.21 1.15 2.96
C SER A 52 -13.21 2.04 1.72
N GLN A 53 -12.21 2.89 1.51
CA GLN A 53 -12.12 3.83 0.39
C GLN A 53 -10.98 3.53 -0.59
N ILE A 54 -10.08 2.60 -0.25
CA ILE A 54 -8.90 2.27 -1.07
C ILE A 54 -9.30 1.65 -2.41
N ARG A 55 -8.76 2.17 -3.52
CA ARG A 55 -8.87 1.65 -4.88
C ARG A 55 -7.50 1.16 -5.33
N ALA A 56 -7.46 0.25 -6.30
CA ALA A 56 -6.21 -0.26 -6.87
C ALA A 56 -5.30 0.86 -7.42
N SER A 57 -5.90 1.93 -7.96
CA SER A 57 -5.21 3.12 -8.46
C SER A 57 -4.67 4.04 -7.37
N ASP A 58 -5.13 3.91 -6.13
CA ASP A 58 -4.64 4.71 -5.01
C ASP A 58 -3.33 4.16 -4.45
N LEU A 59 -3.05 2.87 -4.66
CA LEU A 59 -1.88 2.20 -4.09
C LEU A 59 -0.59 2.80 -4.65
N VAL A 60 0.36 3.06 -3.75
CA VAL A 60 1.65 3.65 -4.08
C VAL A 60 2.67 2.52 -4.21
N LEU A 61 3.46 2.56 -5.29
CA LEU A 61 4.63 1.70 -5.41
C LEU A 61 5.78 2.34 -4.62
N VAL A 62 6.37 1.57 -3.72
CA VAL A 62 7.57 1.94 -2.97
C VAL A 62 8.73 1.09 -3.51
N ASP A 63 9.82 1.75 -3.89
CA ASP A 63 11.11 1.12 -4.24
C ASP A 63 12.18 1.61 -3.26
N LEU A 64 12.63 0.74 -2.36
CA LEU A 64 13.58 1.06 -1.31
C LEU A 64 14.96 1.52 -1.83
N ASN A 65 15.30 1.21 -3.08
CA ASN A 65 16.57 1.60 -3.69
C ASN A 65 16.49 2.93 -4.45
N ALA A 66 15.28 3.42 -4.71
CA ALA A 66 15.06 4.67 -5.42
C ALA A 66 15.19 5.89 -4.51
N LYS A 67 15.62 7.02 -5.07
CA LYS A 67 15.58 8.31 -4.37
C LYS A 67 14.14 8.62 -3.96
N ASN A 68 13.95 9.03 -2.70
CA ASN A 68 12.63 9.27 -2.10
C ASN A 68 11.68 8.07 -2.27
N PHE A 69 12.23 6.86 -2.27
CA PHE A 69 11.49 5.61 -2.41
C PHE A 69 10.67 5.45 -3.71
N GLY A 70 10.96 6.26 -4.74
CA GLY A 70 10.18 6.28 -5.98
C GLY A 70 8.80 6.94 -5.86
N ILE A 71 8.51 7.59 -4.72
CA ILE A 71 7.22 8.21 -4.43
C ILE A 71 7.18 9.62 -5.02
N ALA A 72 6.10 9.94 -5.75
CA ALA A 72 5.88 11.28 -6.29
C ALA A 72 5.47 12.28 -5.18
N GLU A 73 5.80 13.57 -5.33
CA GLU A 73 5.44 14.60 -4.34
C GLU A 73 3.93 14.70 -4.07
N SER A 74 3.09 14.31 -5.02
CA SER A 74 1.63 14.29 -4.89
C SER A 74 1.10 13.06 -4.12
N GLN A 75 1.95 12.07 -3.84
CA GLN A 75 1.59 10.85 -3.13
C GLN A 75 2.04 10.95 -1.67
N LEU A 76 1.10 10.74 -0.76
CA LEU A 76 1.37 10.76 0.67
C LEU A 76 1.37 9.33 1.21
N VAL A 77 2.52 8.86 1.68
CA VAL A 77 2.68 7.58 2.39
C VAL A 77 3.24 7.89 3.76
N ASP A 78 2.77 7.16 4.77
CA ASP A 78 3.26 7.30 6.15
C ASP A 78 4.71 6.79 6.22
N PRO A 79 5.69 7.65 6.58
CA PRO A 79 7.09 7.23 6.65
C PRO A 79 7.34 6.11 7.66
N THR A 80 6.55 6.04 8.73
CA THR A 80 6.67 4.97 9.73
C THR A 80 6.25 3.62 9.14
N ALA A 81 5.23 3.62 8.28
CA ALA A 81 4.77 2.41 7.61
C ALA A 81 5.79 1.89 6.60
N ILE A 82 6.50 2.78 5.88
CA ILE A 82 7.60 2.37 5.00
C ILE A 82 8.66 1.61 5.81
N ASN A 83 9.15 2.18 6.91
CA ASN A 83 10.20 1.57 7.75
C ASN A 83 9.80 0.27 8.46
N LEU A 84 8.49 0.03 8.66
CA LEU A 84 7.99 -1.19 9.29
C LEU A 84 7.76 -2.32 8.28
N HIS A 85 7.43 -1.98 7.03
CA HIS A 85 7.11 -2.94 5.98
C HIS A 85 8.30 -3.22 5.04
N GLY A 86 9.38 -2.43 5.11
CA GLY A 86 10.58 -2.53 4.28
C GLY A 86 11.82 -1.99 4.97
#